data_AF-A0A4Q6GNJ8-F1
#
_entry.id   AF-A0A4Q6GNJ8-F1
#
_cell.length_a   1.000
_cell.length_b   1.000
_cell.length_c   1.000
_cell.angle_alpha   90.00
_cell.angle_beta   90.00
_cell.angle_gamma   90.00
#
_symmetry.space_group_name_H-M   'P 1'
#
loop_
_entity.id
_entity.type
_entity.pdbx_description
1 polymer ?
#
loop_
_entity_poly.entity_id
_entity_poly.type
_entity_poly.pdbx_seq_one_letter_code
_entity_poly.pdbx_strand_id
1 'polypeptide(L)'
;MKKIAAITFALMLTACASAPRLAMPTQIAAPAPIVGNTGKYMSPYTEDGTVAPWVEKGRNASAGASIGGFVGAQAGQKLAENIPFVGGFLGQAIGESAGRAIAVKMAGGEEFIRANSDLSFNSVQDLAVYMYAKNSSHKDFAEALKLTQEIYPELKTGYYPAILNASQRVQ
;
A
#
# COMPACT_ATOMS: atom_id res chain seq x y z
N MET A 1 20.30 -65.76 -25.93
CA MET A 1 20.41 -65.10 -24.60
C MET A 1 20.77 -63.63 -24.80
N LYS A 2 20.23 -62.74 -23.96
CA LYS A 2 20.43 -61.28 -23.83
C LYS A 2 19.30 -60.40 -24.38
N LYS A 3 18.27 -60.21 -23.54
CA LYS A 3 17.52 -58.95 -23.40
C LYS A 3 17.82 -58.46 -21.98
N ILE A 4 18.54 -57.35 -21.83
CA ILE A 4 18.71 -56.62 -20.56
C ILE A 4 18.62 -55.14 -20.95
N ALA A 5 17.42 -54.59 -20.93
CA ALA A 5 16.81 -53.91 -19.79
C ALA A 5 17.34 -52.48 -19.67
N ALA A 6 16.68 -51.60 -20.42
CA ALA A 6 16.63 -50.19 -20.13
C ALA A 6 15.69 -49.94 -18.93
N ILE A 7 15.78 -48.72 -18.40
CA ILE A 7 14.81 -48.04 -17.52
C ILE A 7 15.10 -48.22 -16.02
N THR A 8 15.70 -47.19 -15.40
CA THR A 8 15.05 -46.49 -14.28
C THR A 8 15.60 -45.06 -14.16
N PHE A 9 15.00 -44.13 -14.91
CA PHE A 9 15.09 -42.69 -14.66
C PHE A 9 13.78 -42.30 -13.99
N ALA A 10 13.71 -42.35 -12.65
CA ALA A 10 12.49 -42.05 -11.92
C ALA A 10 12.83 -41.36 -10.61
N LEU A 11 12.84 -40.01 -10.62
CA LEU A 11 12.53 -39.15 -9.48
C LEU A 11 12.52 -37.68 -9.93
N MET A 12 11.67 -37.36 -10.92
CA MET A 12 11.15 -35.98 -11.01
C MET A 12 9.84 -35.96 -10.22
N LEU A 13 9.97 -35.66 -8.94
CA LEU A 13 8.84 -35.24 -8.11
C LEU A 13 8.34 -33.91 -8.67
N THR A 14 7.29 -33.98 -9.49
CA THR A 14 6.49 -32.84 -9.90
C THR A 14 5.75 -32.32 -8.66
N ALA A 15 6.46 -31.55 -7.83
CA ALA A 15 5.82 -30.72 -6.83
C ALA A 15 5.05 -29.64 -7.61
N CYS A 16 3.76 -29.87 -7.83
CA CYS A 16 2.83 -28.79 -8.19
C CYS A 16 2.74 -27.84 -6.98
N ALA A 17 3.77 -27.01 -6.79
CA ALA A 17 3.75 -25.88 -5.89
C ALA A 17 2.70 -24.91 -6.44
N SER A 18 1.47 -25.06 -5.98
CA SER A 18 0.38 -24.15 -6.31
C SER A 18 0.79 -22.79 -5.78
N ALA A 19 1.04 -21.83 -6.68
CA ALA A 19 1.37 -20.46 -6.29
C ALA A 19 0.29 -19.93 -5.34
N PRO A 20 0.65 -19.18 -4.27
CA PRO A 20 -0.32 -18.61 -3.35
C PRO A 20 -1.38 -17.81 -4.12
N ARG A 21 -2.65 -18.22 -4.01
CA ARG A 21 -3.77 -17.51 -4.64
C ARG A 21 -4.32 -16.47 -3.67
N LEU A 22 -4.64 -15.29 -4.20
CA LEU A 22 -5.43 -14.31 -3.45
C LEU A 22 -6.89 -14.77 -3.40
N ALA A 23 -7.47 -14.75 -2.21
CA ALA A 23 -8.92 -14.92 -2.04
C ALA A 23 -9.64 -13.66 -2.56
N MET A 24 -10.89 -13.81 -3.00
CA MET A 24 -11.69 -12.65 -3.38
C MET A 24 -11.91 -11.74 -2.15
N PRO A 25 -12.05 -10.41 -2.33
CA PRO A 25 -12.26 -9.48 -1.21
C PRO A 25 -13.39 -9.90 -0.26
N THR A 26 -14.50 -10.38 -0.82
CA THR A 26 -15.69 -10.84 -0.09
C THR A 26 -15.47 -12.10 0.74
N GLN A 27 -14.39 -12.84 0.48
CA GLN A 27 -14.03 -14.04 1.23
C GLN A 27 -13.13 -13.70 2.42
N ILE A 28 -12.44 -12.55 2.40
CA ILE A 28 -11.52 -12.15 3.45
C ILE A 28 -12.29 -11.48 4.59
N ALA A 29 -12.14 -12.02 5.81
CA ALA A 29 -12.62 -11.35 7.01
C ALA A 29 -11.81 -10.07 7.25
N ALA A 30 -12.46 -8.92 7.09
CA ALA A 30 -11.83 -7.62 7.33
C ALA A 30 -11.51 -7.45 8.83
N PRO A 31 -10.30 -6.99 9.18
CA PRO A 31 -9.97 -6.57 10.54
C PRO A 31 -10.95 -5.52 11.04
N ALA A 32 -11.35 -5.60 12.31
CA ALA A 32 -12.20 -4.57 12.90
C ALA A 32 -11.41 -3.25 13.01
N PRO A 33 -11.89 -2.15 12.41
CA PRO A 33 -11.25 -0.86 12.57
C PRO A 33 -11.46 -0.33 14.00
N ILE A 34 -10.58 0.57 14.42
CA ILE A 34 -10.81 1.40 15.59
C ILE A 34 -11.70 2.55 15.13
N VAL A 35 -12.89 2.67 15.71
CA VAL A 35 -13.75 3.83 15.49
C VAL A 35 -13.10 5.06 16.10
N GLY A 36 -13.03 6.13 15.32
CA GLY A 36 -12.26 7.33 15.59
C GLY A 36 -10.81 7.23 15.13
N ASN A 37 -9.99 8.10 15.69
CA ASN A 37 -8.68 8.45 15.15
C ASN A 37 -7.55 8.19 16.16
N THR A 38 -7.72 7.24 17.08
CA THR A 38 -6.73 6.93 18.13
C THR A 38 -5.65 5.96 17.65
N GLY A 39 -5.87 5.25 16.54
CA GLY A 39 -4.88 4.40 15.92
C GLY A 39 -3.69 5.17 15.33
N LYS A 40 -2.67 4.42 14.91
CA LYS A 40 -1.48 4.95 14.24
C LYS A 40 -1.76 5.29 12.76
N TYR A 41 -2.59 4.50 12.11
CA TYR A 41 -2.85 4.56 10.67
C TYR A 41 -4.30 4.96 10.41
N MET A 42 -4.51 6.12 9.79
CA MET A 42 -5.85 6.58 9.44
C MET A 42 -6.35 5.91 8.16
N SER A 43 -7.62 5.53 8.15
CA SER A 43 -8.29 5.00 6.95
C SER A 43 -8.48 6.09 5.89
N PRO A 44 -8.25 5.80 4.60
CA PRO A 44 -8.63 6.70 3.50
C PRO A 44 -10.11 6.66 3.16
N TYR A 45 -10.89 5.86 3.90
CA TYR A 45 -12.34 5.74 3.78
C TYR A 45 -12.99 5.98 5.12
N THR A 46 -14.16 6.60 5.06
CA THR A 46 -15.04 6.80 6.20
C THR A 46 -15.85 5.56 6.53
N GLU A 47 -16.53 5.55 7.68
CA GLU A 47 -17.41 4.44 8.11
C GLU A 47 -18.54 4.17 7.10
N ASP A 48 -19.06 5.22 6.45
CA ASP A 48 -20.08 5.12 5.40
C ASP A 48 -19.54 4.66 4.03
N GLY A 49 -18.24 4.41 3.93
CA GLY A 49 -17.58 3.92 2.72
C GLY A 49 -17.26 4.99 1.69
N THR A 50 -17.41 6.28 2.02
CA THR A 50 -16.93 7.39 1.19
C THR A 50 -15.44 7.66 1.40
N VAL A 51 -14.84 8.46 0.53
CA VAL A 51 -13.41 8.79 0.59
C VAL A 51 -13.19 9.89 1.64
N ALA A 52 -12.18 9.72 2.50
CA ALA A 52 -11.89 10.68 3.56
C ALA A 52 -11.46 12.05 2.98
N PRO A 53 -11.80 13.18 3.63
CA PRO A 53 -11.51 14.52 3.11
C PRO A 53 -10.03 14.79 2.80
N TRP A 54 -9.11 14.20 3.56
CA TRP A 54 -7.67 14.36 3.33
C TRP A 54 -7.21 13.67 2.03
N VAL A 55 -7.93 12.65 1.57
CA VAL A 55 -7.66 12.00 0.28
C VAL A 55 -8.04 12.90 -0.87
N GLU A 56 -9.23 13.50 -0.81
CA GLU A 56 -9.69 14.45 -1.83
C GLU A 56 -8.78 15.68 -1.91
N LYS A 57 -8.31 16.16 -0.75
CA LYS A 57 -7.37 17.27 -0.67
C LYS A 57 -6.03 16.93 -1.31
N GLY A 58 -5.47 15.74 -1.01
CA GLY A 58 -4.24 15.24 -1.62
C GLY A 58 -4.35 15.09 -3.15
N ARG A 59 -5.49 14.58 -3.63
CA ARG A 59 -5.83 14.52 -5.07
C ARG A 59 -5.83 15.90 -5.71
N ASN A 60 -6.57 16.85 -5.15
CA ASN A 60 -6.71 18.19 -5.70
C ASN A 60 -5.36 18.94 -5.70
N ALA A 61 -4.56 18.78 -4.64
CA ALA A 61 -3.22 19.33 -4.57
C ALA A 61 -2.30 18.72 -5.64
N SER A 62 -2.37 17.41 -5.88
CA SER A 62 -1.58 16.73 -6.92
C SER A 62 -1.96 17.22 -8.32
N ALA A 63 -3.26 17.31 -8.62
CA ALA A 63 -3.75 17.83 -9.89
C ALA A 63 -3.34 19.30 -10.12
N GLY A 64 -3.51 20.15 -9.10
CA GLY A 64 -3.10 21.55 -9.16
C GLY A 64 -1.60 21.73 -9.31
N ALA A 65 -0.80 20.86 -8.70
CA ALA A 65 0.65 20.91 -8.81
C ALA A 65 1.16 20.32 -10.16
N SER A 66 0.42 19.40 -10.80
CA SER A 66 0.67 18.98 -12.18
C SER A 66 0.33 20.06 -13.21
N ILE A 67 -0.70 20.88 -12.97
CA ILE A 67 -1.09 22.00 -13.83
C ILE A 67 -0.20 23.24 -13.57
N GLY A 68 0.25 23.45 -12.34
CA GLY A 68 1.06 24.61 -11.89
C GLY A 68 2.57 24.37 -11.79
N GLY A 69 3.10 23.24 -12.30
CA GLY A 69 4.54 22.96 -12.37
C GLY A 69 5.23 22.61 -11.04
N PHE A 70 4.51 22.36 -9.95
CA PHE A 70 5.10 22.22 -8.60
C PHE A 70 5.47 20.78 -8.18
N VAL A 71 5.13 19.72 -8.92
CA VAL A 71 5.39 18.32 -8.43
C VAL A 71 6.78 17.76 -8.74
N GLY A 72 7.49 18.24 -9.76
CA GLY A 72 8.77 17.61 -10.17
C GLY A 72 10.03 18.47 -9.97
N ALA A 73 9.91 19.79 -10.16
CA ALA A 73 11.09 20.64 -10.33
C ALA A 73 11.85 20.91 -9.01
N GLN A 74 11.17 21.18 -7.89
CA GLN A 74 11.88 21.62 -6.67
C GLN A 74 12.49 20.50 -5.81
N ALA A 75 11.94 19.29 -5.85
CA ALA A 75 12.54 18.15 -5.14
C ALA A 75 13.67 17.51 -5.95
N GLY A 76 13.56 17.47 -7.29
CA GLY A 76 14.59 16.95 -8.18
C GLY A 76 15.77 17.91 -8.36
N GLN A 77 15.54 19.21 -8.53
CA GLN A 77 16.62 20.16 -8.84
C GLN A 77 17.50 20.49 -7.63
N LYS A 78 16.96 20.55 -6.39
CA LYS A 78 17.78 20.81 -5.20
C LYS A 78 18.56 19.59 -4.69
N LEU A 79 18.11 18.36 -4.97
CA LEU A 79 18.87 17.15 -4.63
C LEU A 79 19.95 16.81 -5.68
N ALA A 80 19.72 17.14 -6.95
CA ALA A 80 20.67 16.84 -8.02
C ALA A 80 21.96 17.67 -7.95
N GLU A 81 21.94 18.83 -7.30
CA GLU A 81 23.06 19.76 -7.36
C GLU A 81 24.20 19.50 -6.37
N ASN A 82 24.02 18.71 -5.28
CA ASN A 82 25.10 18.58 -4.29
C ASN A 82 25.23 17.28 -3.48
N ILE A 83 24.47 16.21 -3.74
CA ILE A 83 24.73 14.93 -3.04
C ILE A 83 24.64 13.77 -4.04
N PRO A 84 25.69 12.94 -4.19
CA PRO A 84 25.57 11.67 -4.90
C PRO A 84 24.52 10.85 -4.15
N PHE A 85 23.32 10.73 -4.71
CA PHE A 85 22.25 9.91 -4.18
C PHE A 85 22.74 8.46 -4.19
N VAL A 86 23.35 8.04 -3.08
CA VAL A 86 23.85 6.68 -2.88
C VAL A 86 22.63 5.77 -3.00
N GLY A 87 22.50 5.08 -4.13
CA GLY A 87 21.35 4.26 -4.53
C GLY A 87 21.11 2.99 -3.70
N GLY A 88 21.39 3.04 -2.40
CA GLY A 88 21.10 1.99 -1.43
C GLY A 88 19.93 2.34 -0.50
N PHE A 89 19.69 1.47 0.47
CA PHE A 89 18.61 1.56 1.47
C PHE A 89 18.48 2.94 2.14
N LEU A 90 19.59 3.63 2.38
CA LEU A 90 19.58 4.99 2.96
C LEU A 90 18.98 6.05 2.03
N GLY A 91 19.29 5.99 0.73
CA GLY A 91 18.70 6.88 -0.27
C GLY A 91 17.20 6.64 -0.40
N GLN A 92 16.76 5.38 -0.36
CA GLN A 92 15.34 5.02 -0.36
C GLN A 92 14.62 5.56 0.87
N ALA A 93 15.17 5.36 2.08
CA ALA A 93 14.55 5.84 3.32
C ALA A 93 14.43 7.38 3.37
N ILE A 94 15.48 8.10 2.95
CA ILE A 94 15.44 9.57 2.86
C ILE A 94 14.39 10.01 1.83
N GLY A 95 14.36 9.38 0.67
CA GLY A 95 13.38 9.65 -0.38
C GLY A 95 11.93 9.40 0.09
N GLU A 96 11.69 8.30 0.81
CA GLU A 96 10.39 7.96 1.37
C GLU A 96 9.97 8.95 2.48
N SER A 97 10.89 9.36 3.36
CA SER A 97 10.58 10.36 4.38
C SER A 97 10.27 11.74 3.79
N ALA A 98 11.04 12.18 2.79
CA ALA A 98 10.79 13.45 2.11
C ALA A 98 9.48 13.40 1.31
N GLY A 99 9.24 12.31 0.57
CA GLY A 99 8.01 12.07 -0.15
C GLY A 99 6.79 12.04 0.77
N ARG A 100 6.89 11.36 1.92
CA ARG A 100 5.85 11.33 2.95
C ARG A 100 5.52 12.73 3.46
N ALA A 101 6.53 13.53 3.80
CA ALA A 101 6.30 14.89 4.30
C ALA A 101 5.53 15.76 3.28
N ILE A 102 5.84 15.61 1.98
CA ILE A 102 5.11 16.27 0.90
C ILE A 102 3.68 15.74 0.81
N ALA A 103 3.48 14.42 0.81
CA ALA A 103 2.16 13.79 0.76
C ALA A 103 1.25 14.21 1.93
N VAL A 104 1.78 14.19 3.14
CA VAL A 104 1.09 14.68 4.35
C VAL A 104 0.71 16.15 4.20
N LYS A 105 1.62 16.99 3.72
CA LYS A 105 1.33 18.41 3.48
C LYS A 105 0.23 18.60 2.43
N MET A 106 0.27 17.86 1.32
CA MET A 106 -0.74 17.90 0.26
C MET A 106 -2.11 17.44 0.77
N ALA A 107 -2.14 16.45 1.67
CA ALA A 107 -3.35 15.96 2.33
C ALA A 107 -3.88 16.91 3.42
N GLY A 108 -3.17 18.01 3.72
CA GLY A 108 -3.59 19.04 4.68
C GLY A 108 -2.88 19.01 6.03
N GLY A 109 -1.88 18.14 6.22
CA GLY A 109 -1.11 17.98 7.46
C GLY A 109 -1.60 16.82 8.34
N GLU A 110 -0.74 16.37 9.25
CA GLU A 110 -1.03 15.24 10.18
C GLU A 110 -2.32 15.49 11.00
N GLU A 111 -2.48 16.70 11.52
CA GLU A 111 -3.65 17.08 12.31
C GLU A 111 -4.94 17.03 11.48
N PHE A 112 -4.90 17.52 10.24
CA PHE A 112 -6.05 17.47 9.33
C PHE A 112 -6.40 16.03 8.97
N ILE A 113 -5.41 15.19 8.64
CA ILE A 113 -5.61 13.77 8.38
C ILE A 113 -6.31 13.11 9.57
N ARG A 114 -5.79 13.30 10.78
CA ARG A 114 -6.34 12.71 12.00
C ARG A 114 -7.75 13.23 12.33
N ALA A 115 -7.97 14.53 12.26
CA ALA A 115 -9.25 15.15 12.59
C ALA A 115 -10.36 14.80 11.59
N ASN A 116 -10.01 14.46 10.35
CA ASN A 116 -10.94 14.09 9.29
C ASN A 116 -10.91 12.59 8.96
N SER A 117 -10.60 11.76 9.96
CA SER A 117 -10.68 10.31 9.86
C SER A 117 -11.54 9.78 11.01
N ASP A 118 -12.52 8.94 10.69
CA ASP A 118 -13.42 8.28 11.63
C ASP A 118 -13.08 6.79 11.82
N LEU A 119 -12.11 6.27 11.07
CA LEU A 119 -11.58 4.92 11.20
C LEU A 119 -10.05 4.95 11.26
N SER A 120 -9.48 4.16 12.15
CA SER A 120 -8.03 4.02 12.30
C SER A 120 -7.59 2.60 12.68
N PHE A 121 -6.30 2.34 12.53
CA PHE A 121 -5.68 1.03 12.77
C PHE A 121 -4.37 1.15 13.54
N ASN A 122 -4.05 0.14 14.32
CA ASN A 122 -2.76 0.07 15.03
C ASN A 122 -1.63 -0.49 14.15
N SER A 123 -1.97 -1.24 13.10
CA SER A 123 -1.00 -1.83 12.18
C SER A 123 -1.32 -1.49 10.72
N VAL A 124 -0.26 -1.43 9.90
CA VAL A 124 -0.40 -1.22 8.45
C VAL A 124 -0.99 -2.47 7.78
N GLN A 125 -0.78 -3.66 8.36
CA GLN A 125 -1.33 -4.91 7.87
C GLN A 125 -2.85 -4.92 8.01
N ASP A 126 -3.39 -4.48 9.14
CA ASP A 126 -4.84 -4.44 9.34
C ASP A 126 -5.49 -3.43 8.39
N LEU A 127 -4.88 -2.25 8.23
CA LEU A 127 -5.31 -1.26 7.24
C LEU A 127 -5.29 -1.85 5.82
N ALA A 128 -4.23 -2.55 5.43
CA ALA A 128 -4.11 -3.16 4.10
C ALA A 128 -5.22 -4.18 3.83
N VAL A 129 -5.43 -5.11 4.76
CA VAL A 129 -6.46 -6.15 4.62
C VAL A 129 -7.85 -5.52 4.63
N TYR A 130 -8.09 -4.53 5.50
CA TYR A 130 -9.36 -3.80 5.53
C TYR A 130 -9.65 -3.10 4.20
N MET A 131 -8.71 -2.32 3.69
CA MET A 131 -8.84 -1.61 2.41
C MET A 131 -9.14 -2.57 1.26
N TYR A 132 -8.44 -3.72 1.21
CA TYR A 132 -8.73 -4.73 0.20
C TYR A 132 -10.13 -5.32 0.37
N ALA A 133 -10.46 -5.85 1.55
CA ALA A 133 -11.71 -6.56 1.77
C ALA A 133 -12.96 -5.66 1.66
N LYS A 134 -12.87 -4.40 2.07
CA LYS A 134 -14.01 -3.47 2.17
C LYS A 134 -14.09 -2.46 1.05
N ASN A 135 -12.96 -2.04 0.49
CA ASN A 135 -12.91 -0.88 -0.41
C ASN A 135 -12.37 -1.18 -1.80
N SER A 136 -11.85 -2.39 -2.09
CA SER A 136 -11.19 -2.66 -3.39
C SER A 136 -12.09 -2.52 -4.61
N SER A 137 -13.42 -2.60 -4.43
CA SER A 137 -14.41 -2.38 -5.49
C SER A 137 -14.85 -0.91 -5.60
N HIS A 138 -14.38 -0.02 -4.72
CA HIS A 138 -14.70 1.40 -4.77
C HIS A 138 -14.03 2.06 -5.99
N LYS A 139 -14.74 2.95 -6.68
CA LYS A 139 -14.25 3.60 -7.92
C LYS A 139 -12.93 4.37 -7.72
N ASP A 140 -12.72 4.91 -6.52
CA ASP A 140 -11.54 5.71 -6.18
C ASP A 140 -10.42 4.88 -5.52
N PHE A 141 -10.54 3.54 -5.52
CA PHE A 141 -9.64 2.67 -4.77
C PHE A 141 -8.16 2.84 -5.10
N ALA A 142 -7.83 2.87 -6.39
CA ALA A 142 -6.44 2.98 -6.82
C ALA A 142 -5.79 4.28 -6.33
N GLU A 143 -6.54 5.38 -6.37
CA GLU A 143 -6.05 6.70 -5.93
C GLU A 143 -5.95 6.78 -4.41
N ALA A 144 -6.97 6.32 -3.69
CA ALA A 144 -6.98 6.25 -2.24
C ALA A 144 -5.81 5.40 -1.72
N LEU A 145 -5.57 4.22 -2.32
CA LEU A 145 -4.45 3.35 -1.98
C LEU A 145 -3.10 4.03 -2.25
N LYS A 146 -2.95 4.67 -3.42
CA LYS A 146 -1.71 5.37 -3.78
C LYS A 146 -1.38 6.47 -2.75
N LEU A 147 -2.33 7.36 -2.46
CA LEU A 147 -2.08 8.44 -1.51
C LEU A 147 -1.81 7.90 -0.10
N THR A 148 -2.52 6.85 0.30
CA THR A 148 -2.28 6.16 1.58
C THR A 148 -0.87 5.57 1.64
N GLN A 149 -0.37 4.99 0.55
CA GLN A 149 1.00 4.49 0.43
C GLN A 149 2.06 5.62 0.41
N GLU A 150 1.71 6.82 -0.03
CA GLU A 150 2.60 7.98 0.04
C GLU A 150 2.68 8.54 1.47
N ILE A 151 1.58 8.52 2.23
CA ILE A 151 1.53 8.93 3.64
C ILE A 151 2.08 7.86 4.60
N TYR A 152 1.88 6.58 4.27
CA TYR A 152 2.38 5.42 5.01
C TYR A 152 3.23 4.53 4.09
N PRO A 153 4.52 4.89 3.86
CA PRO A 153 5.40 4.16 2.94
C PRO A 153 5.52 2.66 3.22
N GLU A 154 5.39 2.23 4.47
CA GLU A 154 5.37 0.81 4.85
C GLU A 154 4.24 0.01 4.17
N LEU A 155 3.18 0.67 3.70
CA LEU A 155 2.09 0.03 2.98
C LEU A 155 2.52 -0.39 1.57
N LYS A 156 3.53 0.24 0.96
CA LYS A 156 4.03 -0.14 -0.38
C LYS A 156 4.54 -1.58 -0.41
N THR A 157 5.28 -1.97 0.63
CA THR A 157 5.82 -3.33 0.78
C THR A 157 4.93 -4.23 1.62
N GLY A 158 4.13 -3.65 2.54
CA GLY A 158 3.25 -4.40 3.45
C GLY A 158 1.89 -4.80 2.87
N TYR A 159 1.37 -4.10 1.85
CA TYR A 159 0.01 -4.28 1.36
C TYR A 159 -0.24 -5.70 0.82
N TYR A 160 0.53 -6.13 -0.17
CA TYR A 160 0.32 -7.42 -0.83
C TYR A 160 0.59 -8.63 0.11
N PRO A 161 1.69 -8.65 0.91
CA PRO A 161 1.90 -9.72 1.88
C PRO A 161 0.77 -9.85 2.91
N ALA A 162 0.20 -8.74 3.38
CA ALA A 162 -0.90 -8.78 4.34
C ALA A 162 -2.14 -9.46 3.76
N ILE A 163 -2.50 -9.16 2.51
CA ILE A 163 -3.66 -9.75 1.83
C ILE A 163 -3.42 -11.22 1.50
N LEU A 164 -2.21 -11.58 1.07
CA LEU A 164 -1.83 -12.99 0.86
C LEU A 164 -1.99 -13.80 2.15
N ASN A 165 -1.45 -13.30 3.27
CA ASN A 165 -1.55 -13.96 4.57
C ASN A 165 -3.01 -14.08 5.02
N ALA A 166 -3.85 -13.07 4.76
CA ALA A 166 -5.27 -13.14 5.04
C ALA A 166 -5.99 -14.16 4.15
N SER A 167 -5.62 -14.25 2.87
CA SER A 167 -6.19 -15.19 1.90
C SER A 167 -5.95 -16.65 2.28
N GLN A 168 -4.76 -16.95 2.83
CA GLN A 168 -4.38 -18.28 3.29
C GLN A 168 -5.23 -18.79 4.48
N ARG A 169 -5.90 -17.90 5.22
CA ARG A 169 -6.76 -18.28 6.35
C ARG A 169 -8.18 -18.68 5.93
N VAL A 170 -8.52 -18.47 4.66
CA VAL A 170 -9.86 -18.71 4.10
C VAL A 170 -9.85 -19.89 3.12
N GLN A 171 -8.67 -20.34 2.71
CA GLN A 171 -8.45 -21.51 1.85
C GLN A 171 -8.36 -22.78 2.70
#